data_AF-A0A7W0SIU4-F1
#
_entry.id   AF-A0A7W0SIU4-F1
#
_cell.length_a   1.000
_cell.length_b   1.000
_cell.length_c   1.000
_cell.angle_alpha   90.00
_cell.angle_beta   90.00
_cell.angle_gamma   90.00
#
_symmetry.space_group_name_H-M   'P 1'
#
loop_
_entity.id
_entity.type
_entity.pdbx_description
1 polymer ?
#
loop_
_entity_poly.entity_id
_entity_poly.type
_entity_poly.pdbx_seq_one_letter_code
_entity_poly.pdbx_strand_id
1 'polypeptide(L)'
;ATGSAGEYKERFAPGLNVSALIAQIAFWFVFGLAILLAVSALGIEALSNAIDGVVGYLPNVVAAILILLVAIAIAGAVGGIAQRLMGGTMLGKLVQTAVPALVITIALFMALVQLKIAIQIVVATYVLVLGAIALGFALAFGLGGRDVAREMLMGAYRSGQAAVPQMKEEARQAKEQAADDVETLKQKAESGSPSTGGSAPGSTTRPATS
;
A
#
# COMPACT_ATOMS: atom_id res chain seq x y z
N ALA A 1 42.37 9.25 41.60
CA ALA A 1 41.40 8.17 41.32
C ALA A 1 40.06 8.71 41.78
N THR A 2 39.10 9.04 40.92
CA THR A 2 38.38 8.23 39.93
C THR A 2 37.59 9.26 39.08
N GLY A 3 37.58 9.32 37.75
CA GLY A 3 37.76 8.27 36.76
C GLY A 3 36.40 7.88 36.16
N SER A 4 35.90 8.70 35.22
CA SER A 4 34.94 8.36 34.15
C SER A 4 33.71 7.48 34.48
N ALA A 5 32.58 8.12 34.77
CA ALA A 5 31.25 7.48 34.73
C ALA A 5 30.21 8.28 33.92
N GLY A 6 30.63 9.34 33.20
CA GLY A 6 29.73 10.22 32.44
C GLY A 6 29.81 10.11 30.92
N GLU A 7 30.81 9.43 30.36
CA GLU A 7 31.22 9.62 28.95
C GLU A 7 30.90 8.45 28.01
N TYR A 8 29.92 7.62 28.36
CA TYR A 8 29.57 6.42 27.56
C TYR A 8 28.17 6.46 26.94
N LYS A 9 27.45 7.59 27.02
CA LYS A 9 26.10 7.72 26.44
C LYS A 9 26.06 8.43 25.08
N GLU A 10 27.19 8.85 24.53
CA GLU A 10 27.26 9.56 23.23
C GLU A 10 27.88 8.76 22.08
N ARG A 11 28.00 7.42 22.19
CA ARG A 11 28.50 6.58 21.07
C ARG A 11 27.43 5.81 20.31
N PHE A 12 26.16 5.96 20.66
CA PHE A 12 25.05 5.24 20.02
C PHE A 12 23.82 6.10 19.74
N ALA A 13 24.00 7.41 19.63
CA ALA A 13 23.06 8.26 18.89
C ALA A 13 23.77 8.66 17.59
N PRO A 14 23.61 7.90 16.49
CA PRO A 14 24.13 8.33 15.20
C PRO A 14 23.29 9.54 14.78
N GLY A 15 23.70 10.73 15.20
CA GLY A 15 23.57 11.91 14.37
C GLY A 15 24.40 11.62 13.12
N LEU A 16 23.80 10.89 12.18
CA LEU A 16 24.35 10.66 10.86
C LEU A 16 24.60 12.05 10.28
N ASN A 17 25.86 12.50 10.37
CA ASN A 17 26.32 13.68 9.66
C ASN A 17 26.27 13.30 8.18
N VAL A 18 25.10 13.46 7.56
CA VAL A 18 24.85 13.21 6.15
C VAL A 18 25.91 13.92 5.32
N SER A 19 26.32 15.12 5.75
CA SER A 19 27.44 15.89 5.18
C SER A 19 28.79 15.17 5.24
N ALA A 20 29.13 14.51 6.34
CA ALA A 20 30.39 13.77 6.48
C ALA A 20 30.38 12.49 5.63
N LEU A 21 29.22 11.81 5.55
CA LEU A 21 29.05 10.65 4.69
C LEU A 21 29.16 11.03 3.21
N ILE A 22 28.50 12.12 2.80
CA ILE A 22 28.59 12.67 1.44
C ILE A 22 30.03 13.11 1.14
N ALA A 23 30.71 13.78 2.07
CA ALA A 23 32.10 14.21 1.88
C ALA A 23 33.06 13.02 1.76
N GLN A 24 32.87 11.97 2.56
CA GLN A 24 33.65 10.73 2.48
C GLN A 24 33.45 10.05 1.11
N ILE A 25 32.20 9.95 0.64
CA ILE A 25 31.87 9.37 -0.66
C ILE A 25 32.46 10.21 -1.80
N ALA A 26 32.32 11.53 -1.73
CA ALA A 26 32.87 12.46 -2.72
C ALA A 26 34.40 12.40 -2.78
N PHE A 27 35.08 12.32 -1.62
CA PHE A 27 36.53 12.16 -1.56
C PHE A 27 37.00 10.89 -2.27
N TRP A 28 36.41 9.75 -1.92
CA TRP A 28 36.73 8.48 -2.57
C TRP A 28 36.42 8.50 -4.07
N PHE A 29 35.36 9.18 -4.47
CA PHE A 29 35.02 9.34 -5.88
C PHE A 29 36.06 10.16 -6.65
N VAL A 30 36.41 11.35 -6.17
CA VAL A 30 37.42 12.21 -6.80
C VAL A 30 38.79 11.53 -6.83
N PHE A 31 39.16 10.84 -5.74
CA PHE A 31 40.40 10.08 -5.67
C PHE A 31 40.43 8.94 -6.69
N GLY A 32 39.33 8.19 -6.83
CA GLY A 32 39.18 7.17 -7.87
C GLY A 32 39.28 7.74 -9.28
N LEU A 33 38.67 8.90 -9.52
CA LEU A 33 38.72 9.64 -10.78
C LEU A 33 40.16 10.09 -11.13
N ALA A 34 40.93 10.56 -10.14
CA ALA A 34 42.32 10.93 -10.33
C ALA A 34 43.21 9.74 -10.73
N ILE A 35 43.02 8.58 -10.07
CA ILE A 35 43.69 7.33 -10.45
C ILE A 35 43.31 6.96 -11.87
N LEU A 36 42.02 7.06 -12.22
CA LEU A 36 41.49 6.84 -13.56
C LEU A 36 42.23 7.62 -14.65
N LEU A 37 42.44 8.92 -14.45
CA LEU A 37 43.17 9.76 -15.41
C LEU A 37 44.63 9.34 -15.53
N ALA A 38 45.30 9.06 -14.40
CA ALA A 38 46.69 8.61 -14.41
C ALA A 38 46.86 7.29 -15.19
N VAL A 39 45.92 6.39 -14.98
CA VAL A 39 45.82 5.05 -15.57
C VAL A 39 45.44 5.11 -17.06
N SER A 40 44.52 6.00 -17.44
CA SER A 40 44.20 6.29 -18.84
C SER A 40 45.40 6.91 -19.58
N ALA A 41 46.21 7.72 -18.90
CA ALA A 41 47.43 8.28 -19.48
C ALA A 41 48.50 7.22 -19.81
N LEU A 42 48.42 6.02 -19.20
CA LEU A 42 49.27 4.88 -19.56
C LEU A 42 48.84 4.18 -20.88
N GLY A 43 47.65 4.49 -21.42
CA GLY A 43 47.23 4.04 -22.76
C GLY A 43 46.84 2.57 -22.89
N ILE A 44 46.54 1.88 -21.78
CA ILE A 44 46.15 0.46 -21.80
C ILE A 44 44.64 0.34 -22.03
N GLU A 45 44.23 -0.21 -23.18
CA GLU A 45 42.82 -0.30 -23.58
C GLU A 45 41.97 -1.15 -22.62
N ALA A 46 42.52 -2.26 -22.12
CA ALA A 46 41.88 -3.08 -21.07
C ALA A 46 41.61 -2.29 -19.78
N LEU A 47 42.43 -1.28 -19.52
CA LEU A 47 42.37 -0.47 -18.34
C LEU A 47 41.34 0.66 -18.51
N SER A 48 41.24 1.25 -19.70
CA SER A 48 40.14 2.16 -20.08
C SER A 48 38.76 1.48 -19.98
N ASN A 49 38.65 0.21 -20.40
CA ASN A 49 37.39 -0.53 -20.27
C ASN A 49 37.01 -0.83 -18.81
N ALA A 50 37.99 -1.16 -17.96
CA ALA A 50 37.77 -1.34 -16.53
C ALA A 50 37.31 -0.04 -15.86
N ILE A 51 37.89 1.08 -16.27
CA ILE A 51 37.54 2.43 -15.86
C ILE A 51 36.09 2.77 -16.20
N ASP A 52 35.67 2.58 -17.45
CA ASP A 52 34.31 2.88 -17.90
C ASP A 52 33.26 2.06 -17.13
N GLY A 53 33.58 0.81 -16.80
CA GLY A 53 32.76 -0.02 -15.92
C GLY A 53 32.57 0.58 -14.51
N VAL A 54 33.63 1.15 -13.93
CA VAL A 54 33.56 1.81 -12.61
C VAL A 54 32.78 3.12 -12.67
N VAL A 55 33.01 3.94 -13.69
CA VAL A 55 32.27 5.20 -13.89
C VAL A 55 30.79 4.92 -14.14
N GLY A 56 30.48 3.92 -14.98
CA GLY A 56 29.10 3.47 -15.25
C GLY A 56 28.40 2.85 -14.04
N TYR A 57 29.15 2.39 -13.03
CA TYR A 57 28.59 1.90 -11.77
C TYR A 57 28.19 3.04 -10.83
N LEU A 58 28.77 4.23 -10.98
CA LEU A 58 28.56 5.33 -10.06
C LEU A 58 27.12 5.83 -9.93
N PRO A 59 26.34 5.98 -11.02
CA PRO A 59 24.93 6.36 -10.93
C PRO A 59 24.11 5.39 -10.07
N ASN A 60 24.46 4.10 -10.10
CA ASN A 60 23.81 3.08 -9.29
C ASN A 60 24.11 3.25 -7.80
N VAL A 61 25.37 3.55 -7.45
CA VAL A 61 25.76 3.85 -6.06
C VAL A 61 24.99 5.06 -5.52
N VAL A 62 24.92 6.13 -6.31
CA VAL A 62 24.15 7.33 -5.95
C VAL A 62 22.68 6.99 -5.74
N ALA A 63 22.06 6.24 -6.65
CA ALA A 63 20.68 5.82 -6.52
C ALA A 63 20.45 4.96 -5.25
N ALA A 64 21.36 4.04 -4.92
CA ALA A 64 21.27 3.21 -3.71
C ALA A 64 21.30 4.06 -2.43
N ILE A 65 22.19 5.06 -2.37
CA ILE A 65 22.27 6.00 -1.26
C ILE A 65 21.00 6.84 -1.16
N LEU A 66 20.51 7.37 -2.28
CA LEU A 66 19.27 8.16 -2.32
C LEU A 66 18.08 7.36 -1.82
N ILE A 67 17.94 6.10 -2.24
CA ILE A 67 16.90 5.19 -1.75
C ILE A 67 16.96 5.06 -0.22
N LEU A 68 18.15 4.82 0.35
CA LEU A 68 18.31 4.70 1.79
C LEU A 68 17.97 6.00 2.54
N LEU A 69 18.40 7.15 2.03
CA LEU A 69 18.10 8.45 2.64
C LEU A 69 16.59 8.73 2.64
N VAL A 70 15.92 8.50 1.50
CA VAL A 70 14.47 8.66 1.37
C VAL A 70 13.75 7.67 2.29
N ALA A 71 14.21 6.43 2.37
CA ALA A 71 13.60 5.43 3.24
C ALA A 71 13.72 5.79 4.73
N ILE A 72 14.84 6.35 5.18
CA ILE A 72 15.00 6.83 6.56
C ILE A 72 14.01 7.96 6.86
N ALA A 73 13.86 8.90 5.92
CA ALA A 73 12.89 9.99 6.06
C ALA A 73 11.45 9.46 6.12
N ILE A 74 11.08 8.52 5.24
CA ILE A 74 9.77 7.87 5.22
C ILE A 74 9.54 7.07 6.51
N ALA A 75 10.52 6.29 6.95
CA ALA A 75 10.43 5.49 8.17
C ALA A 75 10.17 6.37 9.41
N GLY A 76 10.89 7.51 9.52
CA GLY A 76 10.66 8.50 10.57
C GLY A 76 9.27 9.15 10.48
N ALA A 77 8.82 9.53 9.29
CA ALA A 77 7.50 10.11 9.08
C ALA A 77 6.38 9.14 9.45
N VAL A 78 6.48 7.88 9.00
CA VAL A 78 5.49 6.85 9.28
C VAL A 78 5.47 6.48 10.76
N GLY A 79 6.63 6.35 11.41
CA GLY A 79 6.71 6.14 12.86
C GLY A 79 6.08 7.29 13.65
N GLY A 80 6.34 8.54 13.24
CA GLY A 80 5.73 9.73 13.85
C GLY A 80 4.22 9.80 13.65
N ILE A 81 3.69 9.44 12.48
CA ILE A 81 2.25 9.35 12.23
C ILE A 81 1.62 8.25 13.09
N ALA A 82 2.22 7.06 13.14
CA ALA A 82 1.75 5.96 13.98
C ALA A 82 1.67 6.37 15.45
N GLN A 83 2.64 7.15 15.93
CA GLN A 83 2.62 7.68 17.30
C GLN A 83 1.50 8.67 17.56
N ARG A 84 1.20 9.55 16.61
CA ARG A 84 0.10 10.51 16.74
C ARG A 84 -1.27 9.84 16.70
N LEU A 85 -1.43 8.81 15.88
CA LEU A 85 -2.71 8.13 15.69
C LEU A 85 -3.03 7.10 16.79
N MET A 86 -2.04 6.36 17.27
CA MET A 86 -2.26 5.22 18.19
C MET A 86 -1.84 5.50 19.64
N GLY A 87 -1.20 6.64 19.91
CA GLY A 87 -0.73 7.04 21.23
C GLY A 87 0.26 6.04 21.86
N GLY A 88 0.34 6.05 23.20
CA GLY A 88 1.24 5.21 23.98
C GLY A 88 0.74 3.77 24.24
N THR A 89 -0.29 3.33 23.51
CA THR A 89 -0.86 1.98 23.66
C THR A 89 0.17 0.90 23.31
N MET A 90 0.02 -0.30 23.87
CA MET A 90 0.92 -1.43 23.59
C MET A 90 0.98 -1.75 22.08
N LEU A 91 -0.16 -1.65 21.40
CA LEU A 91 -0.26 -1.80 19.95
C LEU A 91 0.42 -0.63 19.20
N GLY A 92 0.24 0.60 19.68
CA GLY A 92 0.92 1.78 19.13
C GLY A 92 2.44 1.65 19.18
N LYS A 93 3.01 1.18 20.29
CA LYS A 93 4.46 0.92 20.42
C LYS A 93 4.96 -0.14 19.44
N LEU A 94 4.17 -1.20 19.25
CA LEU A 94 4.51 -2.27 18.31
C LEU A 94 4.51 -1.74 16.87
N VAL A 95 3.47 -0.99 16.48
CA VAL A 95 3.37 -0.39 15.13
C VAL A 95 4.46 0.65 14.89
N GLN A 96 4.75 1.51 15.87
CA GLN A 96 5.81 2.52 15.82
C GLN A 96 7.20 1.91 15.59
N THR A 97 7.42 0.66 16.00
CA THR A 97 8.71 -0.03 15.83
C THR A 97 8.70 -0.89 14.56
N ALA A 98 7.63 -1.67 14.36
CA ALA A 98 7.54 -2.64 13.28
C ALA A 98 7.42 -1.99 11.90
N VAL A 99 6.63 -0.92 11.76
CA VAL A 99 6.40 -0.30 10.45
C VAL A 99 7.66 0.41 9.93
N PRO A 100 8.34 1.28 10.71
CA PRO A 100 9.61 1.87 10.28
C PRO A 100 10.68 0.82 10.01
N ALA A 101 10.78 -0.22 10.83
CA ALA A 101 11.71 -1.33 10.61
C ALA A 101 11.46 -2.02 9.26
N LEU A 102 10.18 -2.29 8.92
CA LEU A 102 9.80 -2.87 7.64
C LEU A 102 10.25 -2.00 6.46
N VAL A 103 10.02 -0.68 6.54
CA VAL A 103 10.42 0.29 5.49
C VAL A 103 11.93 0.25 5.28
N ILE A 104 12.71 0.28 6.36
CA ILE A 104 14.17 0.22 6.28
C ILE A 104 14.65 -1.12 5.72
N THR A 105 14.05 -2.24 6.14
CA THR A 105 14.39 -3.56 5.60
C THR A 105 14.13 -3.61 4.09
N ILE A 106 12.98 -3.15 3.61
CA ILE A 106 12.66 -3.12 2.17
C ILE A 106 13.65 -2.23 1.41
N ALA A 107 13.95 -1.05 1.95
CA ALA A 107 14.89 -0.12 1.34
C ALA A 107 16.32 -0.68 1.26
N LEU A 108 16.75 -1.45 2.27
CA LEU A 108 18.03 -2.13 2.26
C LEU A 108 18.11 -3.12 1.10
N PHE A 109 17.09 -3.96 0.92
CA PHE A 109 17.03 -4.90 -0.21
C PHE A 109 16.99 -4.16 -1.56
N MET A 110 16.22 -3.07 -1.68
CA MET A 110 16.21 -2.24 -2.88
C MET A 110 17.58 -1.63 -3.20
N ALA A 111 18.30 -1.16 -2.18
CA ALA A 111 19.64 -0.61 -2.34
C ALA A 111 20.63 -1.68 -2.83
N LEU A 112 20.53 -2.92 -2.33
CA LEU A 112 21.34 -4.05 -2.81
C LEU A 112 21.07 -4.38 -4.29
N VAL A 113 19.81 -4.32 -4.71
CA VAL A 113 19.41 -4.48 -6.12
C VAL A 113 20.00 -3.36 -6.99
N GLN A 114 19.94 -2.12 -6.50
CA GLN A 114 20.51 -0.98 -7.22
C GLN A 114 22.02 -1.10 -7.36
N LEU A 115 22.73 -1.58 -6.33
CA LEU A 115 24.16 -1.90 -6.38
C LEU A 115 24.50 -3.06 -7.33
N LYS A 116 23.51 -3.67 -7.99
CA LYS A 116 23.69 -4.79 -8.93
C LYS A 116 24.47 -5.97 -8.35
N ILE A 117 24.51 -6.12 -7.03
CA ILE A 117 25.20 -7.22 -6.36
C ILE A 117 24.30 -8.45 -6.41
N ALA A 118 24.66 -9.42 -7.26
CA ALA A 118 23.95 -10.69 -7.40
C ALA A 118 22.42 -10.54 -7.40
N ILE A 119 21.90 -9.61 -8.22
CA ILE A 119 20.48 -9.19 -8.23
C ILE A 119 19.54 -10.39 -8.18
N GLN A 120 19.82 -11.41 -8.98
CA GLN A 120 18.98 -12.61 -9.05
C GLN A 120 18.93 -13.38 -7.73
N ILE A 121 20.05 -13.48 -7.02
CA ILE A 121 20.12 -14.14 -5.71
C ILE A 121 19.37 -13.30 -4.68
N VAL A 122 19.58 -11.98 -4.67
CA VAL A 122 18.90 -11.07 -3.73
C VAL A 122 17.39 -11.09 -3.93
N VAL A 123 16.91 -10.99 -5.18
CA VAL A 123 15.47 -11.03 -5.50
C VAL A 123 14.86 -12.40 -5.17
N ALA A 124 15.53 -13.50 -5.53
CA ALA A 124 15.03 -14.85 -5.25
C ALA A 124 14.90 -15.10 -3.74
N THR A 125 15.92 -14.72 -2.97
CA THR A 125 15.90 -14.86 -1.50
C THR A 125 14.88 -13.94 -0.85
N TYR A 126 14.72 -12.71 -1.35
CA TYR A 126 13.69 -11.78 -0.87
C TYR A 126 12.28 -12.34 -1.06
N VAL A 127 11.96 -12.85 -2.25
CA VAL A 127 10.66 -13.48 -2.53
C VAL A 127 10.46 -14.73 -1.68
N LEU A 128 11.51 -15.54 -1.48
CA LEU A 128 11.43 -16.73 -0.64
C LEU A 128 11.15 -16.38 0.83
N VAL A 129 11.89 -15.43 1.40
CA VAL A 129 11.76 -15.01 2.79
C VAL A 129 10.40 -14.35 3.04
N LEU A 130 10.01 -13.39 2.20
CA LEU A 130 8.70 -12.77 2.30
C LEU A 130 7.58 -13.77 2.04
N GLY A 131 7.76 -14.68 1.08
CA GLY A 131 6.83 -15.77 0.82
C GLY A 131 6.65 -16.66 2.03
N ALA A 132 7.73 -17.04 2.72
CA ALA A 132 7.66 -17.86 3.93
C ALA A 132 6.94 -17.12 5.09
N ILE A 133 7.25 -15.84 5.29
CA ILE A 133 6.59 -15.02 6.31
C ILE A 133 5.10 -14.86 5.99
N ALA A 134 4.77 -14.52 4.74
CA ALA A 134 3.39 -14.37 4.28
C ALA A 134 2.61 -15.67 4.40
N LEU A 135 3.21 -16.81 4.04
CA LEU A 135 2.62 -18.13 4.21
C LEU A 135 2.39 -18.45 5.69
N GLY A 136 3.36 -18.15 6.55
CA GLY A 136 3.24 -18.31 8.00
C GLY A 136 2.07 -17.51 8.57
N PHE A 137 1.94 -16.24 8.19
CA PHE A 137 0.80 -15.40 8.59
C PHE A 137 -0.51 -15.92 8.00
N ALA A 138 -0.54 -16.29 6.71
CA ALA A 138 -1.74 -16.82 6.07
C ALA A 138 -2.24 -18.09 6.77
N LEU A 139 -1.34 -18.99 7.16
CA LEU A 139 -1.68 -20.18 7.94
C LEU A 139 -2.11 -19.83 9.37
N ALA A 140 -1.41 -18.91 10.04
CA ALA A 140 -1.76 -18.48 11.39
C ALA A 140 -3.16 -17.85 11.45
N PHE A 141 -3.48 -16.96 10.52
CA PHE A 141 -4.81 -16.35 10.42
C PHE A 141 -5.87 -17.32 9.89
N GLY A 142 -5.52 -18.17 8.91
CA GLY A 142 -6.45 -19.15 8.34
C GLY A 142 -6.87 -20.21 9.37
N LEU A 143 -5.90 -20.79 10.08
CA LEU A 143 -6.17 -21.80 11.11
C LEU A 143 -6.72 -21.18 12.39
N GLY A 144 -6.17 -20.03 12.83
CA GLY A 144 -6.58 -19.36 14.06
C GLY A 144 -7.94 -18.65 13.96
N GLY A 145 -8.31 -18.17 12.77
CA GLY A 145 -9.60 -17.48 12.53
C GLY A 145 -10.75 -18.42 12.15
N ARG A 146 -10.50 -19.74 12.01
CA ARG A 146 -11.51 -20.66 11.49
C ARG A 146 -12.79 -20.69 12.33
N ASP A 147 -12.65 -20.59 13.65
CA ASP A 147 -13.78 -20.76 14.56
C ASP A 147 -14.65 -19.50 14.55
N VAL A 148 -14.02 -18.32 14.49
CA VAL A 148 -14.71 -17.03 14.28
C VAL A 148 -15.42 -17.02 12.93
N ALA A 149 -14.76 -17.47 11.86
CA ALA A 149 -15.37 -17.55 10.54
C ALA A 149 -16.59 -18.50 10.51
N ARG A 150 -16.50 -19.63 11.23
CA ARG A 150 -17.62 -20.57 11.39
C ARG A 150 -18.79 -19.91 12.10
N GLU A 151 -18.55 -19.18 13.18
CA GLU A 151 -19.61 -18.54 13.96
C GLU A 151 -20.28 -17.40 13.19
N MET A 152 -19.49 -16.58 12.48
CA MET A 152 -20.02 -15.56 11.58
C MET A 152 -20.91 -16.17 10.48
N LEU A 153 -20.47 -17.28 9.87
CA LEU A 153 -21.24 -17.97 8.83
C LEU A 153 -22.54 -18.57 9.39
N MET A 154 -22.48 -19.20 10.57
CA MET A 154 -23.68 -19.73 11.23
C MET A 154 -24.67 -18.61 11.61
N GLY A 155 -24.18 -17.48 12.10
CA GLY A 155 -24.99 -16.30 12.38
C GLY A 155 -25.68 -15.76 11.13
N ALA A 156 -24.94 -15.62 10.04
CA ALA A 156 -25.49 -15.18 8.74
C ALA A 156 -26.48 -16.18 8.14
N TYR A 157 -26.22 -17.49 8.29
CA TYR A 157 -27.13 -18.52 7.82
C TYR A 157 -28.44 -18.51 8.60
N ARG A 158 -28.37 -18.31 9.92
CA ARG A 158 -29.56 -18.23 10.79
C ARG A 158 -30.40 -16.98 10.51
N SER A 159 -29.77 -15.82 10.31
CA SER A 159 -30.49 -14.60 9.93
C SER A 159 -31.11 -14.71 8.54
N GLY A 160 -30.41 -15.32 7.58
CA GLY A 160 -30.96 -15.63 6.27
C GLY A 160 -32.17 -16.58 6.35
N GLN A 161 -32.06 -17.65 7.12
CA GLN A 161 -33.14 -18.63 7.26
C GLN A 161 -34.38 -18.06 7.98
N ALA A 162 -34.22 -17.08 8.87
CA ALA A 162 -35.32 -16.37 9.51
C ALA A 162 -36.02 -15.36 8.57
N ALA A 163 -35.31 -14.79 7.59
CA ALA A 163 -35.87 -13.85 6.61
C ALA A 163 -36.58 -14.57 5.43
N VAL A 164 -36.19 -15.80 5.09
CA VAL A 164 -36.80 -16.60 4.01
C VAL A 164 -38.31 -16.83 4.15
N PRO A 165 -38.88 -17.19 5.32
CA PRO A 165 -40.33 -17.38 5.45
C PRO A 165 -41.11 -16.08 5.26
N GLN A 166 -40.61 -14.96 5.80
CA GLN A 166 -41.24 -13.64 5.66
C GLN A 166 -41.21 -13.17 4.20
N MET A 167 -40.09 -13.34 3.50
CA MET A 167 -40.00 -13.05 2.07
C MET A 167 -40.93 -13.90 1.20
N LYS A 168 -41.18 -15.17 1.58
CA LYS A 168 -42.12 -16.03 0.86
C LYS A 168 -43.57 -15.59 1.04
N GLU A 169 -43.93 -15.10 2.23
CA GLU A 169 -45.25 -14.56 2.51
C GLU A 169 -45.48 -13.24 1.77
N GLU A 170 -44.51 -12.31 1.83
CA GLU A 170 -44.53 -11.05 1.09
C GLU A 170 -44.57 -11.27 -0.43
N ALA A 171 -43.79 -12.23 -0.95
CA ALA A 171 -43.80 -12.57 -2.37
C ALA A 171 -45.11 -13.24 -2.83
N ARG A 172 -45.84 -13.91 -1.94
CA ARG A 172 -47.17 -14.49 -2.24
C ARG A 172 -48.21 -13.37 -2.35
N GLN A 173 -48.21 -12.46 -1.39
CA GLN A 173 -49.11 -11.30 -1.37
C GLN A 173 -48.84 -10.37 -2.56
N ALA A 174 -47.57 -10.13 -2.91
CA ALA A 174 -47.21 -9.34 -4.08
C ALA A 174 -47.67 -9.98 -5.40
N LYS A 175 -47.67 -11.32 -5.49
CA LYS A 175 -48.19 -12.04 -6.67
C LYS A 175 -49.71 -11.97 -6.78
N GLU A 176 -50.43 -12.03 -5.67
CA GLU A 176 -51.89 -11.86 -5.64
C GLU A 176 -52.28 -10.43 -6.00
N GLN A 177 -51.65 -9.43 -5.39
CA GLN A 177 -51.87 -8.02 -5.71
C GLN A 177 -51.53 -7.72 -7.18
N ALA A 178 -50.44 -8.27 -7.70
CA ALA A 178 -50.09 -8.12 -9.11
C ALA A 178 -51.09 -8.82 -10.06
N ALA A 179 -51.72 -9.93 -9.65
CA ALA A 179 -52.74 -10.58 -10.45
C ALA A 179 -54.03 -9.73 -10.52
N ASP A 180 -54.45 -9.16 -9.39
CA ASP A 180 -55.61 -8.27 -9.29
C ASP A 180 -55.38 -6.95 -10.08
N ASP A 181 -54.18 -6.37 -9.97
CA ASP A 181 -53.79 -5.18 -10.73
C ASP A 181 -53.76 -5.48 -12.24
N VAL A 182 -53.29 -6.65 -12.67
CA VAL A 182 -53.32 -7.05 -14.08
C VAL A 182 -54.75 -7.27 -14.57
N GLU A 183 -55.63 -7.85 -13.76
CA GLU A 183 -57.03 -8.08 -14.13
C GLU A 183 -57.83 -6.78 -14.22
N THR A 184 -57.61 -5.85 -13.30
CA THR A 184 -58.23 -4.50 -13.34
C THR A 184 -57.71 -3.68 -14.51
N LEU A 185 -56.41 -3.76 -14.84
CA LEU A 185 -55.86 -3.14 -16.04
C LEU A 185 -56.42 -3.77 -17.32
N LYS A 186 -56.63 -5.09 -17.34
CA LYS A 186 -57.25 -5.80 -18.47
C LYS A 186 -58.72 -5.42 -18.64
N GLN A 187 -59.50 -5.35 -17.57
CA GLN A 187 -60.88 -4.83 -17.60
C GLN A 187 -60.94 -3.38 -18.08
N LYS A 188 -59.98 -2.54 -17.65
CA LYS A 188 -59.88 -1.15 -18.10
C LYS A 188 -59.48 -1.02 -19.57
N ALA A 189 -58.69 -1.97 -20.09
CA ALA A 189 -58.34 -2.07 -21.49
C ALA A 189 -59.48 -2.67 -22.35
N GLU A 190 -60.24 -3.62 -21.83
CA GLU A 190 -61.41 -4.22 -22.49
C GLU A 190 -62.64 -3.31 -22.48
N SER A 191 -62.80 -2.46 -21.45
CA SER A 191 -63.79 -1.37 -21.43
C SER A 191 -63.33 -0.11 -22.17
N GLY A 192 -62.10 -0.11 -22.70
CA GLY A 192 -61.46 1.06 -23.30
C GLY A 192 -60.84 0.78 -24.67
N SER A 193 -61.65 0.76 -25.73
CA SER A 193 -61.21 1.11 -27.09
C SER A 193 -62.40 1.46 -28.00
N PRO A 194 -62.24 2.36 -28.98
CA PRO A 194 -61.85 3.76 -28.87
C PRO A 194 -62.95 4.67 -29.46
N SER A 195 -63.27 5.80 -28.83
CA SER A 195 -64.05 6.86 -29.48
C SER A 195 -63.22 8.13 -29.61
N THR A 196 -62.71 8.28 -30.82
CA THR A 196 -62.33 9.52 -31.49
C THR A 196 -63.24 10.71 -31.17
N GLY A 197 -62.66 11.89 -31.04
CA GLY A 197 -63.28 13.12 -31.54
C GLY A 197 -63.36 14.30 -30.58
N GLY A 198 -62.54 15.32 -30.83
CA GLY A 198 -63.07 16.69 -30.90
C GLY A 198 -62.66 17.67 -29.80
N SER A 199 -61.82 18.62 -30.23
CA SER A 199 -61.89 20.06 -29.91
C SER A 199 -61.16 20.59 -28.64
N ALA A 200 -59.99 21.19 -28.89
CA ALA A 200 -59.45 22.35 -28.16
C ALA A 200 -60.27 23.64 -28.49
N PRO A 201 -59.96 24.88 -28.03
CA PRO A 201 -58.94 25.38 -27.07
C PRO A 201 -59.47 26.45 -26.06
N GLY A 202 -58.65 26.89 -25.07
CA GLY A 202 -59.02 28.00 -24.17
C GLY A 202 -57.92 28.56 -23.24
N SER A 203 -57.14 29.50 -23.76
CA SER A 203 -56.41 30.66 -23.17
C SER A 203 -56.20 30.86 -21.64
N THR A 204 -54.92 31.09 -21.27
CA THR A 204 -54.34 32.21 -20.46
C THR A 204 -54.73 32.27 -18.96
N THR A 205 -53.88 32.47 -17.94
CA THR A 205 -52.69 33.33 -17.77
C THR A 205 -52.00 32.98 -16.43
N ARG A 206 -50.67 33.14 -16.39
CA ARG A 206 -49.78 33.08 -15.21
C ARG A 206 -50.08 34.24 -14.23
N PRO A 207 -49.67 34.13 -12.96
CA PRO A 207 -48.69 35.11 -12.50
C PRO A 207 -47.51 34.48 -11.76
N ALA A 208 -46.39 35.17 -11.87
CA ALA A 208 -45.14 34.89 -11.19
C ALA A 208 -45.12 35.62 -9.84
N THR A 209 -44.48 35.03 -8.84
CA THR A 209 -43.80 35.79 -7.78
C THR A 209 -42.53 35.07 -7.37
N SER A 210 -41.46 35.85 -7.47
CA SER A 210 -40.11 35.74 -6.92
C SER A 210 -40.02 35.22 -5.48
#